data_AF-A0A6I4VZ09-F1
#
_entry.id   AF-A0A6I4VZ09-F1
#
_cell.length_a   1.000
_cell.length_b   1.000
_cell.length_c   1.000
_cell.angle_alpha   90.00
_cell.angle_beta   90.00
_cell.angle_gamma   90.00
#
_symmetry.space_group_name_H-M   'P 1'
#
loop_
_entity.id
_entity.type
_entity.pdbx_description
1 polymer ?
#
loop_
_entity_poly.entity_id
_entity_poly.type
_entity_poly.pdbx_seq_one_letter_code
_entity_poly.pdbx_strand_id
1 'polypeptide(L)'
;MGDGMGRRVREATAEAPPVPGSGGTFRRWTALAALAEEDLSLARLCEGHFDALAILDELDGPRPRPGEVWGVWAAKPDALTLDGGRVSGVKPYCSGAGLCTNALVTVGGDLYAVTPGTPVPGTWPATGMAASDSRDVRFDGVPARYVGPYVDRPGFHHGGAGVAAVWYGGARGVARRLVGASDPHARAHLGAVDVALHGALAVLREAAGEIDADPHDRKGTAETRALRVRAHVAAVAADVLDRVGRALGAGPLSHDAAHGRRVADLAVYLRQHHAERDLAALGARVDGRDW
;
A
#
# COMPACT_ATOMS: atom_id res chain seq x y z
N MET A 1 -14.81 20.00 0.48
CA MET A 1 -14.72 18.74 -0.30
C MET A 1 -14.69 17.50 0.62
N GLY A 2 -15.35 17.53 1.79
CA GLY A 2 -15.00 16.66 2.93
C GLY A 2 -15.74 15.32 3.09
N ASP A 3 -16.68 14.95 2.22
CA ASP A 3 -17.47 13.71 2.40
C ASP A 3 -17.27 12.66 1.27
N GLY A 4 -16.75 13.08 0.11
CA GLY A 4 -16.63 12.22 -1.07
C GLY A 4 -15.67 11.04 -0.89
N MET A 5 -14.45 11.29 -0.39
CA MET A 5 -13.46 10.23 -0.18
C MET A 5 -13.92 9.23 0.89
N GLY A 6 -14.45 9.72 2.01
CA GLY A 6 -14.92 8.85 3.09
C GLY A 6 -16.07 7.94 2.66
N ARG A 7 -17.04 8.47 1.90
CA ARG A 7 -18.11 7.66 1.31
C ARG A 7 -17.56 6.62 0.34
N ARG A 8 -16.65 7.02 -0.57
CA ARG A 8 -16.06 6.11 -1.56
C ARG A 8 -15.24 4.99 -0.92
N VAL A 9 -14.50 5.28 0.15
CA VAL A 9 -13.79 4.25 0.95
C VAL A 9 -14.79 3.26 1.53
N ARG A 10 -15.85 3.73 2.22
CA ARG A 10 -16.87 2.84 2.80
C ARG A 10 -17.54 1.94 1.76
N GLU A 11 -17.81 2.48 0.57
CA GLU A 11 -18.34 1.69 -0.56
C GLU A 11 -17.32 0.65 -1.05
N ALA A 12 -16.06 1.04 -1.23
CA ALA A 12 -14.99 0.15 -1.68
C ALA A 12 -14.64 -0.95 -0.66
N THR A 13 -14.82 -0.68 0.63
CA THR A 13 -14.49 -1.61 1.72
C THR A 13 -15.70 -2.41 2.22
N ALA A 14 -16.89 -2.20 1.65
CA ALA A 14 -18.09 -2.93 2.05
C ALA A 14 -17.96 -4.44 1.82
N GLU A 15 -17.25 -4.83 0.76
CA GLU A 15 -16.91 -6.22 0.45
C GLU A 15 -15.39 -6.38 0.40
N ALA A 16 -14.83 -7.05 1.40
CA ALA A 16 -13.41 -7.31 1.44
C ALA A 16 -13.00 -8.32 0.36
N PRO A 17 -11.87 -8.10 -0.36
CA PRO A 17 -11.29 -9.15 -1.18
C PRO A 17 -10.78 -10.32 -0.31
N PRO A 18 -10.50 -11.49 -0.90
CA PRO A 18 -9.93 -12.62 -0.16
C PRO A 18 -8.69 -12.22 0.65
N VAL A 19 -8.52 -12.83 1.83
CA VAL A 19 -7.28 -12.67 2.60
C VAL A 19 -6.11 -13.32 1.85
N PRO A 20 -4.87 -12.79 1.95
CA PRO A 20 -3.71 -13.40 1.31
C PRO A 20 -3.54 -14.86 1.73
N GLY A 21 -3.20 -15.74 0.78
CA GLY A 21 -2.96 -17.16 1.05
C GLY A 21 -4.23 -18.05 1.06
N SER A 22 -5.41 -17.48 0.81
CA SER A 22 -6.69 -18.23 0.80
C SER A 22 -7.06 -18.84 -0.57
N GLY A 23 -6.15 -18.83 -1.55
CA GLY A 23 -6.43 -19.27 -2.92
C GLY A 23 -6.95 -18.16 -3.84
N GLY A 24 -7.02 -16.92 -3.34
CA GLY A 24 -7.57 -15.76 -4.04
C GLY A 24 -6.66 -14.53 -4.02
N THR A 25 -5.35 -14.70 -3.78
CA THR A 25 -4.42 -13.58 -3.59
C THR A 25 -4.34 -12.70 -4.83
N PHE A 26 -4.34 -13.30 -6.03
CA PHE A 26 -4.29 -12.51 -7.26
C PHE A 26 -5.56 -11.67 -7.45
N ARG A 27 -6.73 -12.22 -7.09
CA ARG A 27 -8.01 -11.46 -7.12
C ARG A 27 -7.95 -10.25 -6.19
N ARG A 28 -7.41 -10.42 -4.98
CA ARG A 28 -7.15 -9.30 -4.05
C ARG A 28 -6.28 -8.22 -4.69
N TRP A 29 -5.16 -8.61 -5.29
CA TRP A 29 -4.23 -7.65 -5.91
C TRP A 29 -4.83 -6.95 -7.12
N THR A 30 -5.64 -7.63 -7.94
CA THR A 30 -6.35 -6.98 -9.05
C THR A 30 -7.38 -5.94 -8.58
N ALA A 31 -8.07 -6.20 -7.46
CA ALA A 31 -9.00 -5.24 -6.87
C ALA A 31 -8.26 -4.00 -6.35
N LEU A 32 -7.14 -4.19 -5.65
CA LEU A 32 -6.27 -3.09 -5.19
C LEU A 32 -5.70 -2.27 -6.35
N ALA A 33 -5.24 -2.94 -7.41
CA ALA A 33 -4.74 -2.27 -8.61
C ALA A 33 -5.85 -1.46 -9.31
N ALA A 34 -7.08 -1.97 -9.38
CA ALA A 34 -8.20 -1.24 -9.96
C ALA A 34 -8.55 0.03 -9.16
N LEU A 35 -8.56 -0.07 -7.82
CA LEU A 35 -8.73 1.10 -6.95
C LEU A 35 -7.61 2.12 -7.16
N ALA A 36 -6.37 1.68 -7.30
CA ALA A 36 -5.23 2.59 -7.49
C ALA A 36 -5.23 3.26 -8.86
N GLU A 37 -5.72 2.54 -9.87
CA GLU A 37 -5.95 3.08 -11.21
C GLU A 37 -7.10 4.10 -11.23
N GLU A 38 -8.06 4.00 -10.29
CA GLU A 38 -9.08 5.03 -10.04
C GLU A 38 -8.49 6.23 -9.29
N ASP A 39 -7.94 6.01 -8.09
CA ASP A 39 -7.35 7.03 -7.22
C ASP A 39 -6.37 6.38 -6.22
N LEU A 40 -5.13 6.84 -6.17
CA LEU A 40 -4.08 6.25 -5.34
C LEU A 40 -4.31 6.47 -3.84
N SER A 41 -4.90 7.60 -3.45
CA SER A 41 -5.25 7.86 -2.06
C SER A 41 -6.38 6.96 -1.60
N LEU A 42 -7.41 6.76 -2.43
CA LEU A 42 -8.47 5.77 -2.18
C LEU A 42 -7.88 4.37 -1.99
N ALA A 43 -6.98 3.96 -2.90
CA ALA A 43 -6.37 2.64 -2.83
C ALA A 43 -5.52 2.45 -1.57
N ARG A 44 -4.75 3.45 -1.13
CA ARG A 44 -4.00 3.40 0.13
C ARG A 44 -4.91 3.20 1.34
N LEU A 45 -6.05 3.90 1.38
CA LEU A 45 -7.00 3.79 2.49
C LEU A 45 -7.68 2.41 2.50
N CYS A 46 -8.09 1.91 1.34
CA CYS A 46 -8.69 0.58 1.23
C CYS A 46 -7.67 -0.53 1.50
N GLU A 47 -6.43 -0.39 1.02
CA GLU A 47 -5.34 -1.33 1.27
C GLU A 47 -5.04 -1.43 2.76
N GLY A 48 -4.90 -0.30 3.47
CA GLY A 48 -4.72 -0.32 4.93
C GLY A 48 -5.88 -0.98 5.67
N HIS A 49 -7.12 -0.77 5.22
CA HIS A 49 -8.27 -1.47 5.80
C HIS A 49 -8.21 -2.98 5.55
N PHE A 50 -8.01 -3.40 4.30
CA PHE A 50 -7.94 -4.82 3.97
C PHE A 50 -6.75 -5.52 4.60
N ASP A 51 -5.64 -4.82 4.84
CA ASP A 51 -4.49 -5.34 5.58
C ASP A 51 -4.85 -5.53 7.06
N ALA A 52 -5.54 -4.56 7.68
CA ALA A 52 -6.05 -4.71 9.04
C ALA A 52 -6.97 -5.93 9.17
N LEU A 53 -7.88 -6.16 8.21
CA LEU A 53 -8.74 -7.35 8.19
C LEU A 53 -7.93 -8.65 8.15
N ALA A 54 -6.91 -8.72 7.28
CA ALA A 54 -6.06 -9.89 7.15
C ALA A 54 -5.22 -10.15 8.41
N ILE A 55 -4.71 -9.09 9.04
CA ILE A 55 -3.97 -9.19 10.31
C ILE A 55 -4.87 -9.71 11.43
N LEU A 56 -6.09 -9.18 11.54
CA LEU A 56 -7.05 -9.59 12.56
C LEU A 56 -7.50 -11.03 12.37
N ASP A 57 -7.66 -11.49 11.13
CA ASP A 57 -7.95 -12.89 10.80
C ASP A 57 -6.78 -13.81 11.17
N GLU A 58 -5.54 -13.44 10.80
CA GLU A 58 -4.34 -14.25 11.07
C GLU A 58 -3.99 -14.36 12.56
N LEU A 59 -4.33 -13.34 13.37
CA LEU A 59 -3.97 -13.25 14.79
C LEU A 59 -5.16 -13.49 15.74
N ASP A 60 -6.29 -14.02 15.25
CA ASP A 60 -7.52 -14.21 16.05
C ASP A 60 -7.97 -12.94 16.81
N GLY A 61 -7.83 -11.79 16.14
CA GLY A 61 -8.13 -10.47 16.67
C GLY A 61 -9.63 -10.15 16.79
N PRO A 62 -9.98 -8.93 17.26
CA PRO A 62 -11.38 -8.47 17.24
C PRO A 62 -11.97 -8.51 15.82
N ARG A 63 -13.22 -8.97 15.70
CA ARG A 63 -13.96 -8.96 14.44
C ARG A 63 -14.47 -7.56 14.09
N PRO A 64 -14.08 -6.98 12.94
CA PRO A 64 -14.59 -5.70 12.48
C PRO A 64 -16.11 -5.72 12.23
N ARG A 65 -16.78 -4.61 12.52
CA ARG A 65 -18.22 -4.46 12.30
C ARG A 65 -18.51 -3.81 10.95
N PRO A 66 -19.69 -4.05 10.34
CA PRO A 66 -20.10 -3.35 9.13
C PRO A 66 -20.01 -1.82 9.30
N GLY A 67 -19.41 -1.14 8.33
CA GLY A 67 -19.23 0.31 8.32
C GLY A 67 -18.01 0.83 9.09
N GLU A 68 -17.29 -0.02 9.83
CA GLU A 68 -16.01 0.35 10.43
C GLU A 68 -14.92 0.46 9.35
N VAL A 69 -14.07 1.47 9.47
CA VAL A 69 -12.87 1.64 8.66
C VAL A 69 -11.67 1.48 9.56
N TRP A 70 -10.76 0.59 9.16
CA TRP A 70 -9.59 0.22 9.94
C TRP A 70 -8.33 0.75 9.27
N GLY A 71 -7.38 1.24 10.05
CA GLY A 71 -6.03 1.57 9.59
C GLY A 71 -4.97 0.68 10.22
N VAL A 72 -3.83 0.50 9.54
CA VAL A 72 -2.62 -0.12 10.09
C VAL A 72 -1.53 0.95 10.17
N TRP A 73 -1.17 1.34 11.39
CA TRP A 73 -0.22 2.42 11.66
C TRP A 73 1.01 1.83 12.35
N ALA A 74 1.92 1.31 11.54
CA ALA A 74 3.09 0.56 12.01
C ALA A 74 4.42 1.34 11.95
N ALA A 75 4.44 2.52 11.32
CA ALA A 75 5.65 3.33 11.20
C ALA A 75 6.14 3.80 12.57
N LYS A 76 7.47 3.90 12.75
CA LYS A 76 8.12 4.34 14.00
C LYS A 76 7.58 3.57 15.22
N PRO A 77 7.95 2.29 15.38
CA PRO A 77 7.43 1.42 16.46
C PRO A 77 7.74 1.95 17.87
N ASP A 78 8.71 2.85 17.99
CA ASP A 78 9.16 3.53 19.20
C ASP A 78 8.39 4.83 19.52
N ALA A 79 7.44 5.24 18.66
CA ALA A 79 6.71 6.51 18.81
C ALA A 79 5.60 6.51 19.89
N LEU A 80 5.23 5.32 20.37
CA LEU A 80 4.16 5.12 21.35
C LEU A 80 4.70 4.34 22.55
N THR A 81 4.11 4.61 23.71
CA THR A 81 4.33 3.82 24.93
C THR A 81 3.03 3.12 25.33
N LEU A 82 3.15 2.01 26.05
CA LEU A 82 2.04 1.28 26.63
C LEU A 82 2.21 1.24 28.16
N ASP A 83 1.25 1.78 28.89
CA ASP A 83 1.21 1.71 30.35
C ASP A 83 -0.21 1.33 30.82
N GLY A 84 -0.31 0.32 31.69
CA GLY A 84 -1.60 -0.17 32.20
C GLY A 84 -2.63 -0.55 31.10
N GLY A 85 -2.17 -1.03 29.93
CA GLY A 85 -3.04 -1.34 28.79
C GLY A 85 -3.54 -0.10 28.03
N ARG A 86 -2.89 1.04 28.19
CA ARG A 86 -3.23 2.31 27.54
C ARG A 86 -2.05 2.84 26.74
N VAL A 87 -2.33 3.28 25.52
CA VAL A 87 -1.33 3.83 24.60
C VAL A 87 -1.28 5.35 24.69
N SER A 88 -0.06 5.89 24.76
CA SER A 88 0.21 7.33 24.75
C SER A 88 1.34 7.67 23.78
N GLY A 89 1.30 8.89 23.22
CA GLY A 89 2.34 9.39 22.32
C GLY A 89 1.77 9.95 21.02
N VAL A 90 2.63 10.18 20.04
CA VAL A 90 2.24 10.70 18.72
C VAL A 90 2.70 9.71 17.66
N LYS A 91 1.74 9.01 17.05
CA LYS A 91 2.03 8.05 15.98
C LYS A 91 2.09 8.79 14.64
N PRO A 92 3.21 8.73 13.90
CA PRO A 92 3.29 9.40 12.61
C PRO A 92 2.73 8.55 11.46
N TYR A 93 2.45 9.21 10.34
CA TYR A 93 2.02 8.58 9.07
C TYR A 93 0.74 7.73 9.19
N CYS A 94 -0.25 8.22 9.94
CA CYS A 94 -1.52 7.51 10.16
C CYS A 94 -2.48 7.72 8.98
N SER A 95 -2.29 7.01 7.87
CA SER A 95 -3.20 7.10 6.71
C SER A 95 -4.66 6.91 7.14
N GLY A 96 -5.52 7.83 6.70
CA GLY A 96 -6.92 7.89 7.10
C GLY A 96 -7.12 8.46 8.51
N ALA A 97 -6.24 9.34 8.99
CA ALA A 97 -6.28 9.86 10.36
C ALA A 97 -7.66 10.39 10.78
N GLY A 98 -8.34 11.13 9.90
CA GLY A 98 -9.69 11.64 10.14
C GLY A 98 -10.84 10.73 9.67
N LEU A 99 -10.53 9.58 9.07
CA LEU A 99 -11.53 8.67 8.47
C LEU A 99 -11.66 7.34 9.22
N CYS A 100 -10.56 6.79 9.73
CA CYS A 100 -10.55 5.51 10.41
C CYS A 100 -11.40 5.58 11.68
N THR A 101 -12.18 4.53 11.93
CA THR A 101 -12.94 4.35 13.17
C THR A 101 -12.19 3.48 14.17
N ASN A 102 -11.25 2.68 13.67
CA ASN A 102 -10.39 1.77 14.44
C ASN A 102 -8.99 1.77 13.83
N ALA A 103 -7.97 1.45 14.62
CA ALA A 103 -6.61 1.29 14.12
C ALA A 103 -5.89 0.14 14.81
N LEU A 104 -4.98 -0.49 14.07
CA LEU A 104 -3.90 -1.30 14.59
C LEU A 104 -2.65 -0.42 14.70
N VAL A 105 -2.10 -0.27 15.89
CA VAL A 105 -0.88 0.51 16.13
C VAL A 105 0.25 -0.39 16.62
N THR A 106 1.47 -0.11 16.18
CA THR A 106 2.66 -0.75 16.77
C THR A 106 3.14 -0.03 18.02
N VAL A 107 3.44 -0.81 19.06
CA VAL A 107 4.23 -0.42 20.23
C VAL A 107 5.37 -1.44 20.36
N GLY A 108 6.59 -1.03 20.02
CA GLY A 108 7.68 -1.99 19.83
C GLY A 108 7.39 -2.97 18.69
N GLY A 109 7.55 -4.28 18.95
CA GLY A 109 7.34 -5.34 17.95
C GLY A 109 5.89 -5.84 17.82
N ASP A 110 4.99 -5.35 18.67
CA ASP A 110 3.62 -5.87 18.80
C ASP A 110 2.56 -4.90 18.28
N LEU A 111 1.41 -5.46 17.88
CA LEU A 111 0.21 -4.75 17.46
C LEU A 111 -0.85 -4.67 18.56
N TYR A 112 -1.48 -3.50 18.62
CA TYR A 112 -2.60 -3.22 19.50
C TYR A 112 -3.77 -2.62 18.72
N ALA A 113 -4.98 -3.10 18.96
CA ALA A 113 -6.21 -2.51 18.46
C ALA A 113 -6.66 -1.37 19.37
N VAL A 114 -6.91 -0.20 18.78
CA VAL A 114 -7.29 1.04 19.48
C VAL A 114 -8.40 1.76 18.72
N THR A 115 -9.18 2.56 19.44
CA THR A 115 -9.91 3.67 18.81
C THR A 115 -8.89 4.76 18.43
N PRO A 116 -8.98 5.38 17.24
CA PRO A 116 -8.10 6.46 16.83
C PRO A 116 -8.06 7.61 17.84
N GLY A 117 -6.86 8.12 18.09
CA GLY A 117 -6.66 9.37 18.83
C GLY A 117 -6.99 10.61 17.99
N THR A 118 -6.45 11.75 18.38
CA THR A 118 -6.72 13.03 17.72
C THR A 118 -5.70 13.31 16.61
N PRO A 119 -6.12 13.49 15.34
CA PRO A 119 -5.22 13.90 14.26
C PRO A 119 -4.56 15.27 14.56
N VAL A 120 -3.25 15.36 14.35
CA VAL A 120 -2.47 16.57 14.61
C VAL A 120 -2.50 17.49 13.38
N PRO A 121 -3.05 18.72 13.47
CA PRO A 121 -3.11 19.63 12.32
C PRO A 121 -1.73 19.96 11.75
N GLY A 122 -1.64 20.13 10.43
CA GLY A 122 -0.42 20.59 9.75
C GLY A 122 0.69 19.54 9.58
N THR A 123 0.52 18.32 10.09
CA THR A 123 1.53 17.24 10.00
C THR A 123 1.55 16.49 8.66
N TRP A 124 0.59 16.77 7.77
CA TRP A 124 0.53 16.22 6.42
C TRP A 124 0.27 17.31 5.36
N PRO A 125 1.25 18.19 5.07
CA PRO A 125 1.13 19.23 4.05
C PRO A 125 1.38 18.69 2.62
N ALA A 126 1.32 17.37 2.42
CA ALA A 126 1.81 16.70 1.23
C ALA A 126 1.02 17.10 -0.03
N THR A 127 1.73 17.33 -1.14
CA THR A 127 1.11 17.55 -2.47
C THR A 127 0.60 16.24 -3.07
N GLY A 128 1.44 15.20 -3.05
CA GLY A 128 1.07 13.84 -3.44
C GLY A 128 0.59 13.04 -2.22
N MET A 129 -0.35 12.14 -2.44
CA MET A 129 -1.06 11.40 -1.39
C MET A 129 -1.75 12.33 -0.39
N ALA A 130 -2.14 13.53 -0.81
CA ALA A 130 -2.76 14.53 0.06
C ALA A 130 -4.08 13.99 0.66
N ALA A 131 -4.88 13.32 -0.17
CA ALA A 131 -6.18 12.79 0.22
C ALA A 131 -6.11 11.49 1.02
N SER A 132 -4.93 10.86 1.16
CA SER A 132 -4.75 9.72 2.06
C SER A 132 -4.78 10.12 3.53
N ASP A 133 -4.72 11.43 3.82
CA ASP A 133 -4.83 11.99 5.16
C ASP A 133 -3.90 11.30 6.18
N SER A 134 -2.60 11.23 5.86
CA SER A 134 -1.60 10.53 6.69
C SER A 134 -1.03 11.42 7.79
N ARG A 135 -1.86 12.28 8.38
CA ARG A 135 -1.48 13.11 9.54
C ARG A 135 -1.01 12.24 10.70
N ASP A 136 -0.18 12.81 11.55
CA ASP A 136 0.16 12.18 12.82
C ASP A 136 -1.08 12.14 13.70
N VAL A 137 -1.18 11.13 14.57
CA VAL A 137 -2.31 10.97 15.51
C VAL A 137 -1.76 10.94 16.93
N ARG A 138 -2.28 11.83 17.78
CA ARG A 138 -1.96 11.88 19.21
C ARG A 138 -2.87 10.95 19.99
N PHE A 139 -2.27 10.07 20.76
CA PHE A 139 -2.93 9.23 21.75
C PHE A 139 -2.64 9.77 23.15
N ASP A 140 -3.70 9.95 23.94
CA ASP A 140 -3.63 10.41 25.32
C ASP A 140 -4.25 9.34 26.23
N GLY A 141 -3.44 8.34 26.58
CA GLY A 141 -3.86 7.18 27.36
C GLY A 141 -5.08 6.49 26.77
N VAL A 142 -5.05 6.04 25.52
CA VAL A 142 -6.18 5.36 24.88
C VAL A 142 -6.16 3.86 25.20
N PRO A 143 -7.28 3.22 25.60
CA PRO A 143 -7.32 1.77 25.82
C PRO A 143 -6.84 1.00 24.59
N ALA A 144 -5.96 0.04 24.82
CA ALA A 144 -5.31 -0.72 23.77
C ALA A 144 -5.47 -2.22 24.04
N ARG A 145 -6.04 -2.94 23.08
CA ARG A 145 -6.18 -4.40 23.14
C ARG A 145 -5.01 -5.04 22.41
N TYR A 146 -4.23 -5.88 23.10
CA TYR A 146 -3.19 -6.69 22.46
C TYR A 146 -3.79 -7.57 21.36
N VAL A 147 -3.13 -7.59 20.19
CA VAL A 147 -3.52 -8.41 19.03
C VAL A 147 -2.47 -9.49 18.80
N GLY A 148 -1.18 -9.15 18.80
CA GLY A 148 -0.11 -10.12 18.55
C GLY A 148 1.18 -9.47 18.02
N PRO A 149 2.21 -10.27 17.71
CA PRO A 149 3.45 -9.79 17.09
C PRO A 149 3.18 -9.21 15.69
N TYR A 150 3.95 -8.22 15.23
CA TYR A 150 3.72 -7.60 13.93
C TYR A 150 4.51 -8.25 12.79
N VAL A 151 5.84 -8.32 12.94
CA VAL A 151 6.79 -8.59 11.84
C VAL A 151 7.06 -10.08 11.62
N ASP A 152 6.97 -10.90 12.65
CA ASP A 152 7.32 -12.33 12.61
C ASP A 152 6.22 -13.21 11.99
N ARG A 153 5.36 -12.63 11.16
CA ARG A 153 4.18 -13.27 10.58
C ARG A 153 4.37 -13.48 9.09
N PRO A 154 3.99 -14.63 8.50
CA PRO A 154 3.95 -14.78 7.05
C PRO A 154 3.13 -13.68 6.37
N GLY A 155 1.98 -13.31 6.97
CA GLY A 155 1.13 -12.26 6.43
C GLY A 155 1.78 -10.88 6.36
N PHE A 156 2.83 -10.59 7.13
CA PHE A 156 3.58 -9.33 7.01
C PHE A 156 4.22 -9.21 5.62
N HIS A 157 4.85 -10.27 5.13
CA HIS A 157 5.44 -10.30 3.79
C HIS A 157 4.38 -10.36 2.68
N HIS A 158 3.30 -11.12 2.88
CA HIS A 158 2.19 -11.19 1.93
C HIS A 158 1.50 -9.83 1.75
N GLY A 159 1.22 -9.12 2.85
CA GLY A 159 0.69 -7.76 2.84
C GLY A 159 1.65 -6.79 2.16
N GLY A 160 2.95 -6.87 2.49
CA GLY A 160 3.99 -6.06 1.86
C GLY A 160 4.06 -6.22 0.33
N ALA A 161 3.86 -7.43 -0.19
CA ALA A 161 3.76 -7.68 -1.63
C ALA A 161 2.46 -7.09 -2.23
N GLY A 162 1.36 -7.05 -1.48
CA GLY A 162 0.10 -6.43 -1.90
C GLY A 162 0.21 -4.92 -2.14
N VAL A 163 1.06 -4.21 -1.40
CA VAL A 163 1.35 -2.78 -1.66
C VAL A 163 1.93 -2.58 -3.08
N ALA A 164 2.70 -3.54 -3.59
CA ALA A 164 3.22 -3.46 -4.96
C ALA A 164 2.09 -3.48 -6.00
N ALA A 165 1.01 -4.24 -5.78
CA ALA A 165 -0.15 -4.23 -6.67
C ALA A 165 -0.84 -2.85 -6.75
N VAL A 166 -0.82 -2.09 -5.65
CA VAL A 166 -1.31 -0.70 -5.61
C VAL A 166 -0.42 0.21 -6.46
N TRP A 167 0.91 0.09 -6.36
CA TRP A 167 1.83 0.85 -7.21
C TRP A 167 1.65 0.51 -8.69
N TYR A 168 1.45 -0.77 -9.02
CA TYR A 168 1.15 -1.22 -10.37
C TYR A 168 -0.12 -0.56 -10.93
N GLY A 169 -1.21 -0.54 -10.15
CA GLY A 169 -2.44 0.15 -10.55
C GLY A 169 -2.27 1.66 -10.71
N GLY A 170 -1.49 2.29 -9.83
CA GLY A 170 -1.10 3.70 -9.96
C GLY A 170 -0.34 3.99 -11.25
N ALA A 171 0.65 3.14 -11.58
CA ALA A 171 1.43 3.25 -12.81
C ALA A 171 0.54 3.11 -14.05
N ARG A 172 -0.42 2.17 -14.05
CA ARG A 172 -1.45 2.09 -15.11
C ARG A 172 -2.26 3.37 -15.23
N GLY A 173 -2.68 3.94 -14.11
CA GLY A 173 -3.43 5.20 -14.05
C GLY A 173 -2.67 6.37 -14.69
N VAL A 174 -1.35 6.44 -14.49
CA VAL A 174 -0.46 7.42 -15.13
C VAL A 174 -0.31 7.11 -16.63
N ALA A 175 -0.05 5.85 -16.98
CA ALA A 175 0.17 5.39 -18.36
C ALA A 175 -1.02 5.60 -19.30
N ARG A 176 -2.25 5.60 -18.78
CA ARG A 176 -3.48 5.81 -19.57
C ARG A 176 -3.43 7.03 -20.48
N ARG A 177 -2.68 8.07 -20.12
CA ARG A 177 -2.58 9.29 -20.93
C ARG A 177 -1.86 9.10 -22.27
N LEU A 178 -1.04 8.04 -22.40
CA LEU A 178 -0.38 7.65 -23.64
C LEU A 178 -1.29 6.89 -24.61
N VAL A 179 -2.42 6.33 -24.14
CA VAL A 179 -3.32 5.55 -24.99
C VAL A 179 -3.93 6.46 -26.06
N GLY A 180 -3.88 6.01 -27.32
CA GLY A 180 -4.36 6.77 -28.47
C GLY A 180 -3.35 7.77 -29.03
N ALA A 181 -2.09 7.75 -28.60
CA ALA A 181 -1.04 8.60 -29.17
C ALA A 181 -0.86 8.36 -30.69
N SER A 182 -0.89 9.45 -31.47
CA SER A 182 -0.72 9.44 -32.92
C SER A 182 0.71 9.74 -33.38
N ASP A 183 1.53 10.33 -32.52
CA ASP A 183 2.95 10.58 -32.78
C ASP A 183 3.80 9.29 -32.62
N PRO A 184 4.74 8.99 -33.55
CA PRO A 184 5.59 7.81 -33.46
C PRO A 184 6.43 7.70 -32.18
N HIS A 185 6.93 8.80 -31.62
CA HIS A 185 7.77 8.78 -30.42
C HIS A 185 6.92 8.49 -29.17
N ALA A 186 5.74 9.10 -29.06
CA ALA A 186 4.78 8.80 -28.01
C ALA A 186 4.28 7.33 -28.09
N ARG A 187 4.10 6.78 -29.31
CA ARG A 187 3.82 5.34 -29.49
C ARG A 187 4.97 4.45 -29.03
N ALA A 188 6.22 4.83 -29.27
CA ALA A 188 7.37 4.08 -28.77
C ALA A 188 7.40 4.05 -27.23
N HIS A 189 7.09 5.17 -26.58
CA HIS A 189 6.92 5.22 -25.12
C HIS A 189 5.77 4.32 -24.65
N LEU A 190 4.61 4.35 -25.32
CA LEU A 190 3.49 3.47 -25.00
C LEU A 190 3.86 1.99 -25.10
N GLY A 191 4.56 1.58 -26.17
CA GLY A 191 5.00 0.19 -26.33
C GLY A 191 5.98 -0.26 -25.23
N ALA A 192 6.91 0.61 -24.83
CA ALA A 192 7.82 0.29 -23.73
C ALA A 192 7.09 0.20 -22.37
N VAL A 193 6.13 1.10 -22.12
CA VAL A 193 5.27 1.06 -20.94
C VAL A 193 4.41 -0.21 -20.90
N ASP A 194 3.87 -0.63 -22.04
CA ASP A 194 3.09 -1.87 -22.15
C ASP A 194 3.93 -3.11 -21.77
N VAL A 195 5.13 -3.25 -22.34
CA VAL A 195 6.05 -4.34 -22.00
C VAL A 195 6.40 -4.35 -20.51
N ALA A 196 6.71 -3.18 -19.94
CA ALA A 196 7.06 -3.07 -18.52
C ALA A 196 5.89 -3.43 -17.60
N LEU A 197 4.69 -2.92 -17.88
CA LEU A 197 3.48 -3.24 -17.11
C LEU A 197 3.06 -4.70 -17.27
N HIS A 198 3.25 -5.28 -18.46
CA HIS A 198 3.01 -6.71 -18.67
C HIS A 198 3.92 -7.58 -17.80
N GLY A 199 5.22 -7.26 -17.75
CA GLY A 199 6.18 -7.93 -16.87
C GLY A 199 5.80 -7.83 -15.40
N ALA A 200 5.45 -6.63 -14.92
CA ALA A 200 4.99 -6.43 -13.55
C ALA A 200 3.73 -7.25 -13.21
N LEU A 201 2.78 -7.35 -14.14
CA LEU A 201 1.57 -8.16 -13.95
C LEU A 201 1.89 -9.66 -13.86
N ALA A 202 2.83 -10.14 -14.67
CA ALA A 202 3.27 -11.53 -14.64
C ALA A 202 3.91 -11.87 -13.28
N VAL A 203 4.82 -11.03 -12.80
CA VAL A 203 5.46 -11.16 -11.48
C VAL A 203 4.43 -11.15 -10.35
N LEU A 204 3.45 -10.24 -10.41
CA LEU A 204 2.34 -10.20 -9.43
C LEU A 204 1.47 -11.47 -9.50
N ARG A 205 1.20 -12.00 -10.68
CA ARG A 205 0.38 -13.22 -10.81
C ARG A 205 1.11 -14.45 -10.24
N GLU A 206 2.37 -14.60 -10.57
CA GLU A 206 3.21 -15.70 -10.08
C GLU A 206 3.34 -15.65 -8.56
N ALA A 207 3.75 -14.51 -8.01
CA ALA A 207 3.91 -14.35 -6.57
C ALA A 207 2.60 -14.58 -5.80
N ALA A 208 1.46 -14.15 -6.35
CA ALA A 208 0.16 -14.45 -5.75
C ALA A 208 -0.12 -15.97 -5.71
N GLY A 209 0.18 -16.70 -6.78
CA GLY A 209 0.05 -18.15 -6.82
C GLY A 209 0.98 -18.86 -5.84
N GLU A 210 2.21 -18.37 -5.67
CA GLU A 210 3.15 -18.89 -4.69
C GLU A 210 2.69 -18.64 -3.24
N ILE A 211 2.08 -17.48 -2.96
CA ILE A 211 1.47 -17.17 -1.65
C ILE A 211 0.31 -18.11 -1.37
N ASP A 212 -0.57 -18.31 -2.34
CA ASP A 212 -1.71 -19.22 -2.20
C ASP A 212 -1.27 -20.69 -2.04
N ALA A 213 -0.12 -21.09 -2.61
CA ALA A 213 0.42 -22.44 -2.49
C ALA A 213 1.19 -22.69 -1.18
N ASP A 214 1.71 -21.65 -0.53
CA ASP A 214 2.45 -21.73 0.73
C ASP A 214 2.09 -20.57 1.69
N PRO A 215 0.83 -20.52 2.18
CA PRO A 215 0.32 -19.38 2.93
C PRO A 215 0.92 -19.21 4.32
N HIS A 216 1.60 -20.23 4.84
CA HIS A 216 2.28 -20.21 6.14
C HIS A 216 3.79 -20.09 6.01
N ASP A 217 4.29 -19.77 4.81
CA ASP A 217 5.72 -19.65 4.49
C ASP A 217 6.57 -20.83 4.97
N ARG A 218 6.08 -22.07 4.78
CA ARG A 218 6.81 -23.29 5.19
C ARG A 218 8.13 -23.43 4.45
N LYS A 219 8.24 -22.84 3.26
CA LYS A 219 9.48 -22.81 2.47
C LYS A 219 10.44 -21.69 2.89
N GLY A 220 10.03 -20.75 3.75
CA GLY A 220 10.87 -19.62 4.18
C GLY A 220 11.23 -18.64 3.06
N THR A 221 10.34 -18.48 2.07
CA THR A 221 10.56 -17.68 0.86
C THR A 221 9.74 -16.39 0.81
N ALA A 222 8.81 -16.16 1.75
CA ALA A 222 7.88 -15.04 1.69
C ALA A 222 8.57 -13.68 1.69
N GLU A 223 9.61 -13.49 2.52
CA GLU A 223 10.39 -12.25 2.51
C GLU A 223 11.10 -12.02 1.17
N THR A 224 11.81 -13.03 0.67
CA THR A 224 12.52 -12.95 -0.62
C THR A 224 11.55 -12.64 -1.76
N ARG A 225 10.37 -13.29 -1.78
CA ARG A 225 9.29 -13.04 -2.73
C ARG A 225 8.81 -11.59 -2.63
N ALA A 226 8.49 -11.12 -1.43
CA ALA A 226 8.02 -9.76 -1.21
C ALA A 226 9.05 -8.71 -1.66
N LEU A 227 10.33 -8.91 -1.33
CA LEU A 227 11.42 -8.02 -1.76
C LEU A 227 11.53 -7.97 -3.28
N ARG A 228 11.53 -9.13 -3.97
CA ARG A 228 11.59 -9.21 -5.44
C ARG A 228 10.41 -8.50 -6.11
N VAL A 229 9.19 -8.82 -5.68
CA VAL A 229 7.96 -8.22 -6.24
C VAL A 229 7.96 -6.71 -6.04
N ARG A 230 8.23 -6.24 -4.81
CA ARG A 230 8.23 -4.81 -4.49
C ARG A 230 9.29 -4.06 -5.28
N ALA A 231 10.52 -4.59 -5.35
CA ALA A 231 11.60 -3.96 -6.10
C ALA A 231 11.29 -3.87 -7.60
N HIS A 232 10.82 -4.97 -8.21
CA HIS A 232 10.49 -5.01 -9.62
C HIS A 232 9.36 -4.04 -9.98
N VAL A 233 8.25 -4.07 -9.23
CA VAL A 233 7.11 -3.20 -9.50
C VAL A 233 7.43 -1.74 -9.22
N ALA A 234 8.23 -1.43 -8.19
CA ALA A 234 8.68 -0.06 -7.93
C ALA A 234 9.55 0.48 -9.09
N ALA A 235 10.45 -0.36 -9.63
CA ALA A 235 11.27 0.01 -10.79
C ALA A 235 10.41 0.25 -12.05
N VAL A 236 9.44 -0.63 -12.32
CA VAL A 236 8.48 -0.47 -13.43
C VAL A 236 7.67 0.82 -13.27
N ALA A 237 7.13 1.09 -12.08
CA ALA A 237 6.34 2.30 -11.84
C ALA A 237 7.17 3.59 -12.00
N ALA A 238 8.45 3.57 -11.61
CA ALA A 238 9.37 4.68 -11.84
C ALA A 238 9.68 4.89 -13.33
N ASP A 239 9.92 3.82 -14.09
CA ASP A 239 10.12 3.87 -15.54
C ASP A 239 8.87 4.39 -16.27
N VAL A 240 7.67 3.99 -15.84
CA VAL A 240 6.41 4.52 -16.36
C VAL A 240 6.30 6.03 -16.12
N LEU A 241 6.62 6.52 -14.92
CA LEU A 241 6.62 7.96 -14.62
C LEU A 241 7.56 8.74 -15.55
N ASP A 242 8.79 8.26 -15.74
CA ASP A 242 9.77 8.89 -16.64
C ASP A 242 9.31 8.89 -18.10
N ARG A 243 8.87 7.73 -18.62
CA ARG A 243 8.41 7.60 -20.01
C ARG A 243 7.20 8.46 -20.31
N VAL A 244 6.20 8.48 -19.43
CA VAL A 244 5.00 9.29 -19.60
C VAL A 244 5.36 10.78 -19.56
N GLY A 245 6.24 11.19 -18.65
CA GLY A 245 6.74 12.56 -18.58
C GLY A 245 7.48 13.00 -19.85
N ARG A 246 8.39 12.17 -20.37
CA ARG A 246 9.13 12.46 -21.62
C ARG A 246 8.22 12.53 -22.84
N ALA A 247 7.24 11.63 -22.93
CA ALA A 247 6.34 11.55 -24.07
C ALA A 247 5.34 12.72 -24.13
N LEU A 248 4.93 13.25 -22.98
CA LEU A 248 3.87 14.24 -22.89
C LEU A 248 4.34 15.65 -22.54
N GLY A 249 5.57 15.79 -22.04
CA GLY A 249 6.12 17.05 -21.55
C GLY A 249 5.35 17.63 -20.36
N ALA A 250 5.55 18.92 -20.10
CA ALA A 250 4.93 19.61 -18.96
C ALA A 250 3.41 19.80 -19.10
N GLY A 251 2.85 19.72 -20.31
CA GLY A 251 1.46 20.09 -20.60
C GLY A 251 0.43 19.41 -19.68
N PRO A 252 0.33 18.07 -19.67
CA PRO A 252 -0.61 17.38 -18.79
C PRO A 252 -0.34 17.60 -17.29
N LEU A 253 0.92 17.78 -16.89
CA LEU A 253 1.24 18.09 -15.49
C LEU A 253 0.73 19.47 -15.07
N SER A 254 0.69 20.44 -15.99
CA SER A 254 0.30 21.82 -15.72
C SER A 254 -1.18 22.12 -16.02
N HIS A 255 -1.82 21.35 -16.89
CA HIS A 255 -3.17 21.65 -17.39
C HIS A 255 -4.20 20.54 -17.15
N ASP A 256 -3.79 19.36 -16.69
CA ASP A 256 -4.68 18.29 -16.25
C ASP A 256 -4.44 18.00 -14.77
N ALA A 257 -5.29 18.60 -13.93
CA ALA A 257 -5.18 18.45 -12.48
C ALA A 257 -5.33 16.99 -12.02
N ALA A 258 -6.08 16.16 -12.73
CA ALA A 258 -6.24 14.75 -12.38
C ALA A 258 -4.96 13.97 -12.70
N HIS A 259 -4.34 14.20 -13.85
CA HIS A 259 -3.07 13.59 -14.20
C HIS A 259 -1.93 14.06 -13.30
N GLY A 260 -1.83 15.37 -13.04
CA GLY A 260 -0.84 15.94 -12.13
C GLY A 260 -0.92 15.34 -10.72
N ARG A 261 -2.14 15.14 -10.19
CA ARG A 261 -2.35 14.44 -8.90
C ARG A 261 -1.87 12.99 -8.96
N ARG A 262 -2.24 12.21 -9.98
CA ARG A 262 -1.79 10.80 -10.11
C ARG A 262 -0.27 10.67 -10.10
N VAL A 263 0.42 11.55 -10.82
CA VAL A 263 1.89 11.59 -10.87
C VAL A 263 2.46 11.94 -9.50
N ALA A 264 1.95 12.96 -8.83
CA ALA A 264 2.40 13.36 -7.49
C ALA A 264 2.14 12.27 -6.44
N ASP A 265 0.95 11.66 -6.47
CA ASP A 265 0.56 10.57 -5.58
C ASP A 265 1.47 9.35 -5.76
N LEU A 266 1.70 8.91 -6.99
CA LEU A 266 2.55 7.75 -7.27
C LEU A 266 4.00 8.03 -6.86
N ALA A 267 4.52 9.22 -7.13
CA ALA A 267 5.87 9.62 -6.75
C ALA A 267 6.08 9.54 -5.22
N VAL A 268 5.10 10.00 -4.43
CA VAL A 268 5.15 9.91 -2.97
C VAL A 268 4.99 8.46 -2.50
N TYR A 269 4.01 7.72 -3.02
CA TYR A 269 3.70 6.38 -2.54
C TYR A 269 4.84 5.38 -2.83
N LEU A 270 5.56 5.54 -3.95
CA LEU A 270 6.75 4.72 -4.24
C LEU A 270 7.88 4.87 -3.21
N ARG A 271 7.88 5.92 -2.37
CA ARG A 271 8.86 6.08 -1.28
C ARG A 271 8.60 5.16 -0.09
N GLN A 272 7.52 4.36 -0.11
CA GLN A 272 7.35 3.24 0.81
C GLN A 272 8.20 2.01 0.46
N HIS A 273 8.79 1.97 -0.74
CA HIS A 273 9.88 1.04 -1.05
C HIS A 273 11.17 1.59 -0.45
N HIS A 274 11.90 0.79 0.36
CA HIS A 274 13.13 1.27 1.01
C HIS A 274 14.37 1.19 0.10
N ALA A 275 14.13 1.06 -1.22
CA ALA A 275 15.14 1.14 -2.27
C ALA A 275 16.35 0.24 -1.99
N GLU A 276 17.54 0.82 -1.87
CA GLU A 276 18.79 0.07 -1.71
C GLU A 276 18.83 -0.73 -0.41
N ARG A 277 18.06 -0.36 0.63
CA ARG A 277 17.96 -1.19 1.86
C ARG A 277 17.22 -2.49 1.60
N ASP A 278 16.11 -2.44 0.88
CA ASP A 278 15.34 -3.63 0.48
C ASP A 278 16.20 -4.50 -0.48
N LEU A 279 16.95 -3.88 -1.40
CA LEU A 279 17.88 -4.60 -2.29
C LEU A 279 19.07 -5.22 -1.55
N ALA A 280 19.62 -4.56 -0.53
CA ALA A 280 20.68 -5.13 0.30
C ALA A 280 20.18 -6.33 1.10
N ALA A 281 18.97 -6.26 1.66
CA ALA A 281 18.31 -7.39 2.33
C ALA A 281 18.09 -8.55 1.35
N LEU A 282 17.65 -8.26 0.12
CA LEU A 282 17.51 -9.26 -0.93
C LEU A 282 18.87 -9.87 -1.34
N GLY A 283 19.92 -9.05 -1.44
CA GLY A 283 21.28 -9.46 -1.79
C GLY A 283 21.88 -10.42 -0.76
N ALA A 284 21.61 -10.22 0.53
CA ALA A 284 21.97 -11.19 1.58
C ALA A 284 21.15 -12.50 1.50
N ARG A 285 19.96 -12.40 0.88
CA ARG A 285 18.97 -13.45 0.55
C ARG A 285 19.42 -14.49 -0.48
N VAL A 286 20.13 -14.04 -1.51
CA VAL A 286 20.31 -14.78 -2.77
C VAL A 286 21.75 -15.25 -2.96
N ASP A 287 21.92 -16.44 -3.51
CA ASP A 287 23.23 -17.08 -3.68
C ASP A 287 23.55 -17.48 -5.14
N GLY A 288 22.68 -17.12 -6.08
CA GLY A 288 22.87 -17.35 -7.52
C GLY A 288 22.49 -18.75 -8.02
N ARG A 289 21.98 -19.64 -7.17
CA ARG A 289 21.65 -21.02 -7.58
C ARG A 289 20.30 -21.17 -8.29
N ASP A 290 19.41 -20.18 -8.14
CA ASP A 290 18.03 -20.19 -8.65
C ASP A 290 17.76 -19.03 -9.63
N TRP A 291 18.72 -18.67 -10.48
CA TRP A 291 18.57 -17.64 -11.52
C TRP A 291 18.12 -18.23 -12.86
#